data_AF-M2ZGR3-F1
#
_entry.id   AF-M2ZGR3-F1
#
_cell.length_a   1.000
_cell.length_b   1.000
_cell.length_c   1.000
_cell.angle_alpha   90.00
_cell.angle_beta   90.00
_cell.angle_gamma   90.00
#
_symmetry.space_group_name_H-M   'P 1'
#
loop_
_entity.id
_entity.type
_entity.pdbx_description
1 polymer ?
#
loop_
_entity_poly.entity_id
_entity_poly.type
_entity_poly.pdbx_seq_one_letter_code
_entity_poly.pdbx_strand_id
1 'polypeptide(L)'
;MGIGALFSWKRTGANASAEHVIESRVGISYISADQACKNVAKEVSSVTFEDAVAQAQNEWESKILSSIEVIDDGHETSRNDTLKLMLYSALYQTGLLPTDKTGENPHWKTSDRHPYYDDHYTIWDTYRTVTPLYHMLFTNTYTRVLSGLISIFTNDGYLPAGRIANWNGRVQGGTHADMILADAYVKSVKAANGQRGRNEIGGIVDWHEAFKAVLNDADNLPIHNEDSVTFDGATKEGRGALDDYLSLHYITRNHTRSISRGVEYSQNDFAIYSFAKGLNAPEAARFRDRADWWQNQWNPTANTTLQGVGTFTGFPGARDSDGSWNFTNYDPLTCGGCGWSDDIYEAKVWETAFSAAPHDMAKIITLMGGDEAFVKRLDASFLPGFGTSVGANNDAGSALFNPGNEPSFMTPFLYNYVKGNHWRTVNQSRAIVDDFYSAEKNGYPGNIDAGALPSWLIFNLIGLYPVAAQPIYLLGAPRFSSLKIRLFPGTAQATWLWIRAENLSDKSWYPQKVLWNSRELDRSWITHFEMGAGGNLTFVMGEEPKKWDFGERPPSLSPWPYM
;
A
#
# COMPACT_ATOMS: atom_id res chain seq x y z
N MET A 1 -27.75 -2.14 11.82
CA MET A 1 -28.58 -1.86 13.02
C MET A 1 -28.38 -0.39 13.33
N GLY A 2 -29.41 0.45 13.17
CA GLY A 2 -29.30 1.88 13.50
C GLY A 2 -29.69 2.09 14.96
N ILE A 3 -28.84 2.75 15.74
CA ILE A 3 -29.25 3.31 17.03
C ILE A 3 -29.84 4.69 16.73
N GLY A 4 -31.09 4.91 17.12
CA GLY A 4 -31.76 6.20 17.01
C GLY A 4 -32.19 6.69 18.38
N ALA A 5 -32.10 7.99 18.63
CA ALA A 5 -32.63 8.64 19.81
C ALA A 5 -33.61 9.75 19.39
N LEU A 6 -34.79 9.79 20.01
CA LEU A 6 -35.78 10.85 19.82
C LEU A 6 -35.70 11.82 20.99
N PHE A 7 -35.44 13.08 20.69
CA PHE A 7 -35.41 14.17 21.66
C PHE A 7 -36.65 15.06 21.50
N SER A 8 -37.27 15.49 22.60
CA SER A 8 -38.41 16.43 22.59
C SER A 8 -38.31 17.43 23.75
N TRP A 9 -38.81 18.65 23.55
CA TRP A 9 -38.75 19.75 24.53
C TRP A 9 -40.04 20.60 24.49
N LYS A 10 -40.43 21.15 25.65
CA LYS A 10 -41.58 22.07 25.77
C LYS A 10 -41.11 23.53 25.80
N ARG A 11 -41.80 24.41 25.07
CA ARG A 11 -41.50 25.85 25.04
C ARG A 11 -41.79 26.52 26.40
N THR A 12 -40.89 27.38 26.85
CA THR A 12 -41.15 28.40 27.88
C THR A 12 -41.12 29.79 27.23
N GLY A 13 -42.06 30.67 27.57
CA GLY A 13 -42.40 31.89 26.80
C GLY A 13 -41.35 33.01 26.68
N ALA A 14 -40.12 32.83 27.17
CA ALA A 14 -39.13 33.91 27.24
C ALA A 14 -38.40 34.24 25.92
N ASN A 15 -38.52 33.42 24.85
CA ASN A 15 -37.78 33.61 23.59
C ASN A 15 -38.61 33.21 22.35
N ALA A 16 -39.82 33.77 22.18
CA ALA A 16 -40.73 33.39 21.10
C ALA A 16 -40.29 33.83 19.68
N SER A 17 -39.28 34.69 19.55
CA SER A 17 -38.85 35.32 18.29
C SER A 17 -37.40 35.05 17.87
N ALA A 18 -36.64 34.25 18.63
CA ALA A 18 -35.26 33.89 18.27
C ALA A 18 -35.23 32.66 17.36
N GLU A 19 -34.24 32.56 16.48
CA GLU A 19 -33.98 31.35 15.69
C GLU A 19 -33.76 30.14 16.62
N HIS A 20 -34.42 29.02 16.35
CA HIS A 20 -34.39 27.83 17.22
C HIS A 20 -33.10 27.02 16.99
N VAL A 21 -32.06 27.29 17.77
CA VAL A 21 -30.85 26.46 17.77
C VAL A 21 -30.92 25.42 18.89
N ILE A 22 -30.70 24.15 18.56
CA ILE A 22 -30.63 23.04 19.51
C ILE A 22 -29.28 22.38 19.33
N GLU A 23 -28.49 22.39 20.40
CA GLU A 23 -27.18 21.79 20.42
C GLU A 23 -27.24 20.44 21.15
N SER A 24 -26.72 19.40 20.50
CA SER A 24 -26.62 18.05 21.07
C SER A 24 -25.16 17.64 21.16
N ARG A 25 -24.73 17.19 22.34
CA ARG A 25 -23.39 16.63 22.57
C ARG A 25 -23.53 15.13 22.70
N VAL A 26 -22.90 14.40 21.79
CA VAL A 26 -22.96 12.93 21.74
C VAL A 26 -21.56 12.39 21.89
N GLY A 27 -21.39 11.41 22.78
CA GLY A 27 -20.16 10.64 22.91
C GLY A 27 -20.44 9.16 22.73
N ILE A 28 -19.41 8.45 22.30
CA ILE A 28 -19.43 7.00 22.11
C ILE A 28 -18.38 6.35 23.00
N SER A 29 -18.64 5.12 23.40
CA SER A 29 -17.65 4.24 24.01
C SER A 29 -17.95 2.80 23.65
N TYR A 30 -16.90 2.01 23.43
CA TYR A 30 -17.00 0.57 23.19
C TYR A 30 -16.95 -0.24 24.49
N ILE A 31 -16.77 0.43 25.64
CA ILE A 31 -16.70 -0.18 26.97
C ILE A 31 -18.06 -0.08 27.69
N SER A 32 -18.59 1.13 27.84
CA SER A 32 -19.84 1.36 28.59
C SER A 32 -20.45 2.74 28.37
N ALA A 33 -21.73 2.91 28.72
CA ALA A 33 -22.39 4.22 28.73
C ALA A 33 -21.71 5.21 29.70
N ASP A 34 -21.25 4.74 30.87
CA ASP A 34 -20.53 5.59 31.83
C ASP A 34 -19.22 6.13 31.25
N GLN A 35 -18.51 5.31 30.48
CA GLN A 35 -17.31 5.74 29.77
C GLN A 35 -17.65 6.74 28.66
N ALA A 36 -18.73 6.52 27.89
CA ALA A 36 -19.21 7.49 26.91
C ALA A 36 -19.54 8.85 27.56
N CYS A 37 -20.19 8.86 28.73
CA CYS A 37 -20.44 10.09 29.49
C CYS A 37 -19.15 10.78 29.94
N LYS A 38 -18.12 10.03 30.34
CA LYS A 38 -16.78 10.59 30.67
C LYS A 38 -16.10 11.18 29.44
N ASN A 39 -16.23 10.56 28.27
CA ASN A 39 -15.67 11.09 27.02
C ASN A 39 -16.34 12.43 26.67
N VAL A 40 -17.67 12.52 26.74
CA VAL A 40 -18.40 13.81 26.58
C VAL A 40 -17.92 14.87 27.56
N ALA A 41 -17.81 14.50 28.84
CA ALA A 41 -17.38 15.42 29.90
C ALA A 41 -15.93 15.91 29.71
N LYS A 42 -15.07 15.09 29.11
CA LYS A 42 -13.66 15.41 28.87
C LYS A 42 -13.45 16.24 27.61
N GLU A 43 -14.16 15.94 26.53
CA GLU A 43 -13.84 16.45 25.19
C GLU A 43 -14.70 17.64 24.78
N VAL A 44 -15.99 17.65 25.15
CA VAL A 44 -16.96 18.61 24.56
C VAL A 44 -17.84 19.32 25.59
N SER A 45 -17.60 19.17 26.90
CA SER A 45 -18.47 19.71 27.96
C SER A 45 -18.67 21.22 27.91
N SER A 46 -17.67 21.97 27.46
CA SER A 46 -17.67 23.43 27.36
C SER A 46 -17.34 23.94 25.96
N VAL A 47 -17.33 23.06 24.97
CA VAL A 47 -17.01 23.38 23.56
C VAL A 47 -18.33 23.69 22.86
N THR A 48 -18.40 24.83 22.18
CA THR A 48 -19.54 25.17 21.30
C THR A 48 -19.44 24.41 19.98
N PHE A 49 -20.52 24.37 19.18
CA PHE A 49 -20.46 23.76 17.86
C PHE A 49 -19.41 24.44 16.97
N GLU A 50 -19.35 25.77 16.99
CA GLU A 50 -18.40 26.57 16.22
C GLU A 50 -16.95 26.32 16.66
N ASP A 51 -16.70 26.20 17.96
CA ASP A 51 -15.38 25.85 18.48
C ASP A 51 -14.96 24.44 18.02
N ALA A 52 -15.89 23.48 18.02
CA ALA A 52 -15.61 22.12 17.55
C ALA A 52 -15.27 22.10 16.06
N VAL A 53 -15.99 22.86 15.23
CA VAL A 53 -15.69 23.01 13.80
C VAL A 53 -14.30 23.62 13.60
N ALA A 54 -13.97 24.71 14.30
CA ALA A 54 -12.67 25.36 14.19
C ALA A 54 -11.51 24.46 14.66
N GLN A 55 -11.70 23.71 15.74
CA GLN A 55 -10.73 22.73 16.23
C GLN A 55 -10.51 21.62 15.19
N ALA A 56 -11.58 21.05 14.63
CA ALA A 56 -11.48 20.02 13.60
C ALA A 56 -10.76 20.52 12.35
N GLN A 57 -11.07 21.73 11.87
CA GLN A 57 -10.36 22.35 10.75
C GLN A 57 -8.88 22.52 11.03
N ASN A 58 -8.52 23.01 12.23
CA ASN A 58 -7.13 23.18 12.62
C ASN A 58 -6.39 21.82 12.77
N GLU A 59 -7.07 20.77 13.24
CA GLU A 59 -6.49 19.43 13.30
C GLU A 59 -6.19 18.90 11.90
N TRP A 60 -7.14 18.99 10.96
CA TRP A 60 -6.94 18.59 9.57
C TRP A 60 -5.77 19.32 8.93
N GLU A 61 -5.73 20.64 9.07
CA GLU A 61 -4.67 21.47 8.52
C GLU A 61 -3.30 21.10 9.11
N SER A 62 -3.19 21.11 10.44
CA SER A 62 -1.90 20.97 11.14
C SER A 62 -1.34 19.55 11.17
N LYS A 63 -2.18 18.52 11.11
CA LYS A 63 -1.76 17.12 11.21
C LYS A 63 -1.70 16.39 9.87
N ILE A 64 -2.55 16.77 8.90
CA ILE A 64 -2.72 16.01 7.66
C ILE A 64 -2.39 16.85 6.43
N LEU A 65 -3.13 17.93 6.17
CA LEU A 65 -3.04 18.68 4.91
C LEU A 65 -1.69 19.40 4.75
N SER A 66 -1.14 19.94 5.84
CA SER A 66 0.19 20.59 5.83
C SER A 66 1.38 19.64 5.65
N SER A 67 1.16 18.32 5.52
CA SER A 67 2.23 17.35 5.29
C SER A 67 2.90 17.51 3.92
N ILE A 68 2.16 18.01 2.93
CA ILE A 68 2.67 18.34 1.58
C ILE A 68 2.19 19.75 1.25
N GLU A 69 3.13 20.67 1.11
CA GLU A 69 2.87 22.06 0.70
C GLU A 69 3.13 22.20 -0.81
N VAL A 70 2.10 22.60 -1.58
CA VAL A 70 2.27 23.10 -2.96
C VAL A 70 2.73 24.55 -2.91
N ILE A 71 3.95 24.83 -3.35
CA ILE A 71 4.55 26.16 -3.27
C ILE A 71 4.07 27.01 -4.45
N ASP A 72 3.42 28.15 -4.17
CA ASP A 72 3.11 29.15 -5.20
C ASP A 72 4.40 29.87 -5.61
N ASP A 73 4.97 29.41 -6.72
CA ASP A 73 6.14 29.98 -7.39
C ASP A 73 5.73 30.78 -8.64
N GLY A 74 4.44 31.07 -8.80
CA GLY A 74 3.88 31.73 -9.98
C GLY A 74 3.62 30.81 -11.17
N HIS A 75 3.97 29.51 -11.08
CA HIS A 75 3.76 28.54 -12.15
C HIS A 75 2.28 28.11 -12.25
N GLU A 76 1.81 27.75 -13.45
CA GLU A 76 0.40 27.35 -13.68
C GLU A 76 -0.02 26.16 -12.82
N THR A 77 0.84 25.15 -12.70
CA THR A 77 0.57 23.95 -11.88
C THR A 77 0.51 24.27 -10.38
N SER A 78 1.23 25.28 -9.89
CA SER A 78 1.13 25.75 -8.51
C SER A 78 -0.20 26.43 -8.19
N ARG A 79 -1.00 26.77 -9.21
CA ARG A 79 -2.32 27.42 -9.12
C ARG A 79 -3.44 26.58 -9.73
N ASN A 80 -3.18 25.31 -10.05
CA ASN A 80 -4.17 24.40 -10.60
C ASN A 80 -5.07 23.86 -9.48
N ASP A 81 -6.30 24.39 -9.40
CA ASP A 81 -7.26 24.02 -8.35
C ASP A 81 -7.69 22.56 -8.42
N THR A 82 -7.81 21.96 -9.61
CA THR A 82 -8.16 20.55 -9.77
C THR A 82 -7.08 19.64 -9.18
N LEU A 83 -5.80 19.88 -9.52
CA LEU A 83 -4.70 19.08 -8.99
C LEU A 83 -4.56 19.25 -7.46
N LYS A 84 -4.75 20.47 -6.95
CA LYS A 84 -4.75 20.73 -5.50
C LYS A 84 -5.90 20.01 -4.81
N LEU A 85 -7.11 20.08 -5.37
CA LEU A 85 -8.29 19.42 -4.80
C LEU A 85 -8.11 17.90 -4.76
N MET A 86 -7.56 17.32 -5.83
CA MET A 86 -7.20 15.89 -5.86
C MET A 86 -6.15 15.54 -4.79
N LEU A 87 -5.07 16.31 -4.68
CA LEU A 87 -4.01 16.09 -3.68
C LEU A 87 -4.54 16.15 -2.25
N TYR A 88 -5.23 17.24 -1.90
CA TYR A 88 -5.69 17.46 -0.52
C TYR A 88 -6.88 16.58 -0.14
N SER A 89 -7.74 16.22 -1.10
CA SER A 89 -8.79 15.21 -0.86
C SER A 89 -8.18 13.84 -0.61
N ALA A 90 -7.15 13.47 -1.37
CA ALA A 90 -6.44 12.22 -1.15
C ALA A 90 -5.74 12.20 0.22
N LEU A 91 -5.07 13.28 0.61
CA LEU A 91 -4.46 13.41 1.94
C LEU A 91 -5.50 13.24 3.05
N TYR A 92 -6.63 13.93 2.95
CA TYR A 92 -7.76 13.77 3.87
C TYR A 92 -8.21 12.30 3.96
N GLN A 93 -8.42 11.63 2.83
CA GLN A 93 -8.90 10.25 2.77
C GLN A 93 -7.90 9.26 3.38
N THR A 94 -6.59 9.50 3.24
CA THR A 94 -5.56 8.70 3.91
C THR A 94 -5.48 8.95 5.42
N GLY A 95 -6.04 10.04 5.93
CA GLY A 95 -6.03 10.38 7.36
C GLY A 95 -7.17 9.80 8.19
N LEU A 96 -8.04 8.97 7.61
CA LEU A 96 -9.27 8.48 8.26
C LEU A 96 -9.11 7.16 9.01
N LEU A 97 -8.28 6.24 8.53
CA LEU A 97 -8.12 4.88 9.07
C LEU A 97 -6.63 4.55 9.27
N PRO A 98 -6.27 3.60 10.14
CA PRO A 98 -7.11 2.95 11.15
C PRO A 98 -7.50 3.90 12.29
N THR A 99 -8.52 3.55 13.07
CA THR A 99 -9.03 4.38 14.18
C THR A 99 -8.25 4.13 15.46
N ASP A 100 -7.78 5.18 16.14
CA ASP A 100 -7.23 5.07 17.49
C ASP A 100 -8.37 4.74 18.49
N LYS A 101 -8.33 3.54 19.07
CA LYS A 101 -9.25 3.07 20.13
C LYS A 101 -8.49 2.84 21.44
N THR A 102 -7.37 3.53 21.65
CA THR A 102 -6.63 3.50 22.93
C THR A 102 -7.51 4.04 24.06
N GLY A 103 -7.64 3.27 25.13
CA GLY A 103 -8.57 3.50 26.23
C GLY A 103 -10.00 3.00 26.01
N GLU A 104 -10.33 2.52 24.80
CA GLU A 104 -11.69 2.12 24.40
C GLU A 104 -11.79 0.63 24.00
N ASN A 105 -10.77 -0.18 24.27
CA ASN A 105 -10.85 -1.63 24.03
C ASN A 105 -11.56 -2.34 25.20
N PRO A 106 -12.65 -3.10 24.97
CA PRO A 106 -13.39 -3.80 26.03
C PRO A 106 -12.75 -5.12 26.49
N HIS A 107 -11.79 -5.66 25.74
CA HIS A 107 -11.21 -6.99 25.96
C HIS A 107 -9.90 -6.94 26.76
N TRP A 108 -9.08 -5.90 26.57
CA TRP A 108 -7.86 -5.69 27.33
C TRP A 108 -7.57 -4.21 27.57
N LYS A 109 -6.72 -3.92 28.56
CA LYS A 109 -6.34 -2.55 28.91
C LYS A 109 -5.32 -2.00 27.92
N THR A 110 -5.56 -0.78 27.44
CA THR A 110 -4.70 -0.08 26.49
C THR A 110 -4.26 1.26 27.06
N SER A 111 -3.12 1.78 26.59
CA SER A 111 -2.52 3.02 27.08
C SER A 111 -1.62 3.64 26.03
N ASP A 112 -1.10 4.86 26.24
CA ASP A 112 -0.15 5.46 25.27
C ASP A 112 1.13 4.65 25.04
N ARG A 113 1.50 3.77 25.97
CA ARG A 113 2.62 2.83 25.80
C ARG A 113 2.24 1.52 25.12
N HIS A 114 0.95 1.17 25.13
CA HIS A 114 0.39 -0.03 24.51
C HIS A 114 -0.91 0.39 23.82
N PRO A 115 -0.81 1.17 22.73
CA PRO A 115 -1.96 1.73 22.05
C PRO A 115 -2.77 0.62 21.37
N TYR A 116 -3.99 0.95 20.98
CA TYR A 116 -4.82 0.04 20.21
C TYR A 116 -5.48 0.77 19.06
N TYR A 117 -5.29 0.23 17.86
CA TYR A 117 -5.93 0.69 16.64
C TYR A 117 -6.83 -0.43 16.12
N ASP A 118 -8.00 -0.04 15.66
CA ASP A 118 -8.99 -0.92 15.04
C ASP A 118 -9.32 -0.39 13.64
N ASP A 119 -10.23 -1.03 12.94
CA ASP A 119 -10.66 -0.62 11.58
C ASP A 119 -9.50 -0.69 10.57
N HIS A 120 -8.59 -1.67 10.79
CA HIS A 120 -7.62 -2.14 9.81
C HIS A 120 -8.32 -2.94 8.72
N TYR A 121 -9.20 -2.34 7.93
CA TYR A 121 -10.12 -3.11 7.06
C TYR A 121 -9.42 -4.04 6.08
N THR A 122 -8.27 -3.62 5.56
CA THR A 122 -7.59 -4.32 4.49
C THR A 122 -6.09 -4.05 4.55
N ILE A 123 -5.37 -4.94 5.25
CA ILE A 123 -3.91 -4.86 5.29
C ILE A 123 -3.30 -5.32 3.97
N TRP A 124 -4.02 -6.17 3.21
CA TRP A 124 -3.68 -6.46 1.83
C TRP A 124 -3.55 -5.15 1.04
N ASP A 125 -4.53 -4.24 1.08
CA ASP A 125 -4.44 -3.02 0.26
C ASP A 125 -3.41 -2.02 0.81
N THR A 126 -3.45 -1.80 2.11
CA THR A 126 -2.72 -0.70 2.76
C THR A 126 -1.20 -0.91 2.88
N TYR A 127 -0.67 -2.14 2.78
CA TYR A 127 0.78 -2.34 2.83
C TYR A 127 1.51 -1.74 1.62
N ARG A 128 0.81 -1.60 0.48
CA ARG A 128 1.40 -1.24 -0.82
C ARG A 128 1.84 0.22 -0.86
N THR A 129 0.94 1.14 -0.49
CA THR A 129 1.19 2.59 -0.58
C THR A 129 0.78 3.35 0.68
N VAL A 130 -0.28 2.93 1.38
CA VAL A 130 -0.79 3.66 2.56
C VAL A 130 0.22 3.65 3.71
N THR A 131 0.69 2.50 4.14
CA THR A 131 1.63 2.42 5.27
C THR A 131 3.03 2.95 4.94
N PRO A 132 3.58 2.81 3.70
CA PRO A 132 4.74 3.58 3.29
C PRO A 132 4.53 5.11 3.34
N LEU A 133 3.33 5.60 3.00
CA LEU A 133 2.97 7.01 3.14
C LEU A 133 2.93 7.42 4.62
N TYR A 134 2.39 6.58 5.50
CA TYR A 134 2.33 6.82 6.94
C TYR A 134 3.71 6.87 7.57
N HIS A 135 4.63 6.00 7.14
CA HIS A 135 6.02 6.07 7.54
C HIS A 135 6.62 7.43 7.20
N MET A 136 6.31 7.98 6.02
CA MET A 136 6.86 9.25 5.54
C MET A 136 6.23 10.48 6.21
N LEU A 137 4.90 10.55 6.23
CA LEU A 137 4.13 11.76 6.54
C LEU A 137 3.47 11.74 7.92
N PHE A 138 3.18 10.56 8.48
CA PHE A 138 2.41 10.42 9.72
C PHE A 138 3.16 9.55 10.75
N THR A 139 4.49 9.64 10.77
CA THR A 139 5.41 8.69 11.42
C THR A 139 5.14 8.48 12.91
N ASN A 140 4.77 9.55 13.64
CA ASN A 140 4.42 9.43 15.05
C ASN A 140 3.14 8.60 15.27
N THR A 141 2.10 8.84 14.47
CA THR A 141 0.87 8.03 14.49
C THR A 141 1.16 6.61 14.02
N TYR A 142 1.94 6.46 12.94
CA TYR A 142 2.34 5.16 12.41
C TYR A 142 3.09 4.30 13.45
N THR A 143 3.97 4.93 14.26
CA THR A 143 4.63 4.25 15.38
C THR A 143 3.62 3.63 16.35
N ARG A 144 2.54 4.36 16.69
CA ARG A 144 1.48 3.85 17.56
C ARG A 144 0.67 2.75 16.86
N VAL A 145 0.40 2.89 15.56
CA VAL A 145 -0.27 1.87 14.75
C VAL A 145 0.53 0.55 14.74
N LEU A 146 1.84 0.61 14.52
CA LEU A 146 2.73 -0.56 14.56
C LEU A 146 2.69 -1.25 15.94
N SER A 147 2.80 -0.46 17.01
CA SER A 147 2.69 -0.97 18.39
C SER A 147 1.30 -1.58 18.68
N GLY A 148 0.24 -1.03 18.09
CA GLY A 148 -1.12 -1.57 18.14
C GLY A 148 -1.27 -2.92 17.44
N LEU A 149 -0.68 -3.09 16.25
CA LEU A 149 -0.64 -4.37 15.54
C LEU A 149 0.06 -5.46 16.37
N ILE A 150 1.21 -5.13 16.97
CA ILE A 150 1.93 -6.02 17.88
C ILE A 150 1.06 -6.34 19.10
N SER A 151 0.35 -5.35 19.65
CA SER A 151 -0.54 -5.54 20.78
C SER A 151 -1.68 -6.51 20.44
N ILE A 152 -2.25 -6.46 19.24
CA ILE A 152 -3.24 -7.45 18.78
C ILE A 152 -2.65 -8.85 18.81
N PHE A 153 -1.46 -9.06 18.23
CA PHE A 153 -0.79 -10.36 18.30
C PHE A 153 -0.57 -10.85 19.74
N THR A 154 -0.08 -9.99 20.64
CA THR A 154 0.19 -10.40 22.03
C THR A 154 -1.05 -10.79 22.83
N ASN A 155 -2.24 -10.30 22.45
CA ASN A 155 -3.50 -10.59 23.15
C ASN A 155 -4.35 -11.66 22.45
N ASP A 156 -4.38 -11.66 21.11
CA ASP A 156 -5.23 -12.50 20.28
C ASP A 156 -4.46 -13.66 19.60
N GLY A 157 -3.12 -13.64 19.60
CA GLY A 157 -2.25 -14.74 19.15
C GLY A 157 -1.83 -14.69 17.67
N TYR A 158 -2.46 -13.87 16.84
CA TYR A 158 -2.13 -13.69 15.42
C TYR A 158 -2.14 -12.22 15.02
N LEU A 159 -1.39 -11.85 14.00
CA LEU A 159 -1.56 -10.55 13.37
C LEU A 159 -2.86 -10.55 12.53
N PRO A 160 -3.56 -9.40 12.44
CA PRO A 160 -4.74 -9.31 11.59
C PRO A 160 -4.35 -9.21 10.11
N ALA A 161 -5.11 -9.86 9.22
CA ALA A 161 -5.13 -9.53 7.79
C ALA A 161 -6.12 -8.39 7.49
N GLY A 162 -7.15 -8.30 8.33
CA GLY A 162 -7.97 -7.11 8.52
C GLY A 162 -8.56 -7.12 9.92
N ARG A 163 -9.10 -6.01 10.41
CA ARG A 163 -9.72 -5.91 11.73
C ARG A 163 -10.82 -4.86 11.76
N ILE A 164 -11.96 -5.20 12.34
CA ILE A 164 -13.07 -4.28 12.60
C ILE A 164 -13.83 -4.73 13.85
N ALA A 165 -14.27 -3.76 14.65
CA ALA A 165 -15.08 -4.01 15.85
C ALA A 165 -14.44 -5.00 16.83
N ASN A 166 -13.10 -4.98 16.93
CA ASN A 166 -12.28 -5.91 17.72
C ASN A 166 -12.24 -7.37 17.23
N TRP A 167 -12.62 -7.63 15.98
CA TRP A 167 -12.54 -8.96 15.36
C TRP A 167 -11.68 -8.93 14.11
N ASN A 168 -10.94 -10.01 13.87
CA ASN A 168 -10.21 -10.17 12.62
C ASN A 168 -11.20 -10.32 11.45
N GLY A 169 -10.95 -9.56 10.39
CA GLY A 169 -11.59 -9.75 9.09
C GLY A 169 -11.04 -10.99 8.39
N ARG A 170 -11.65 -11.34 7.26
CA ARG A 170 -11.21 -12.51 6.50
C ARG A 170 -9.80 -12.31 5.94
N VAL A 171 -8.95 -13.34 6.04
CA VAL A 171 -7.62 -13.36 5.42
C VAL A 171 -7.78 -13.40 3.90
N GLN A 172 -7.32 -12.35 3.22
CA GLN A 172 -7.35 -12.17 1.76
C GLN A 172 -6.25 -12.99 1.07
N GLY A 173 -5.20 -12.34 0.53
CA GLY A 173 -4.09 -12.98 -0.16
C GLY A 173 -3.00 -13.58 0.74
N GLY A 174 -2.94 -13.18 2.02
CA GLY A 174 -1.95 -13.66 2.98
C GLY A 174 -1.82 -12.79 4.23
N THR A 175 -0.69 -12.93 4.93
CA THR A 175 -0.41 -12.23 6.21
C THR A 175 0.40 -10.96 5.94
N HIS A 176 -0.25 -9.90 5.46
CA HIS A 176 0.47 -8.69 5.00
C HIS A 176 0.87 -7.74 6.13
N ALA A 177 0.49 -8.02 7.39
CA ALA A 177 1.08 -7.36 8.55
C ALA A 177 2.59 -7.61 8.64
N ASP A 178 3.06 -8.75 8.11
CA ASP A 178 4.48 -9.07 7.92
C ASP A 178 5.18 -8.00 7.07
N MET A 179 4.54 -7.57 5.97
CA MET A 179 5.06 -6.52 5.07
C MET A 179 5.16 -5.19 5.79
N ILE A 180 4.12 -4.79 6.53
CA ILE A 180 4.08 -3.51 7.27
C ILE A 180 5.20 -3.45 8.33
N LEU A 181 5.30 -4.48 9.18
CA LEU A 181 6.29 -4.52 10.26
C LEU A 181 7.72 -4.57 9.71
N ALA A 182 7.96 -5.40 8.69
CA ALA A 182 9.27 -5.47 8.06
C ALA A 182 9.65 -4.18 7.34
N ASP A 183 8.73 -3.56 6.59
CA ASP A 183 8.96 -2.28 5.89
C ASP A 183 9.39 -1.18 6.86
N ALA A 184 8.66 -1.04 7.96
CA ALA A 184 8.98 -0.09 9.01
C ALA A 184 10.38 -0.36 9.61
N TYR A 185 10.69 -1.63 9.90
CA TYR A 185 11.97 -2.02 10.48
C TYR A 185 13.16 -1.77 9.54
N VAL A 186 13.06 -2.20 8.28
CA VAL A 186 14.20 -2.11 7.34
C VAL A 186 14.52 -0.67 6.95
N LYS A 187 13.51 0.21 6.95
CA LYS A 187 13.67 1.64 6.69
C LYS A 187 14.18 2.40 7.91
N SER A 188 13.67 2.07 9.10
CA SER A 188 13.97 2.85 10.31
C SER A 188 15.15 2.34 11.12
N VAL A 189 15.39 1.03 11.14
CA VAL A 189 16.40 0.40 12.00
C VAL A 189 17.59 -0.08 11.18
N LYS A 190 17.41 -1.14 10.38
CA LYS A 190 18.49 -1.75 9.60
C LYS A 190 17.96 -2.61 8.46
N ALA A 191 18.37 -2.29 7.24
CA ALA A 191 18.05 -3.06 6.05
C ALA A 191 18.92 -4.33 5.91
N ALA A 192 18.47 -5.25 5.05
CA ALA A 192 19.13 -6.51 4.78
C ALA A 192 20.58 -6.35 4.24
N ASN A 193 20.85 -5.25 3.53
CA ASN A 193 22.18 -4.90 3.02
C ASN A 193 23.10 -4.25 4.09
N GLY A 194 22.63 -4.10 5.33
CA GLY A 194 23.38 -3.53 6.44
C GLY A 194 23.28 -2.01 6.58
N GLN A 195 22.63 -1.29 5.66
CA GLN A 195 22.34 0.13 5.83
C GLN A 195 21.43 0.35 7.04
N ARG A 196 21.71 1.41 7.80
CA ARG A 196 20.97 1.76 9.02
C ARG A 196 20.04 2.93 8.76
N GLY A 197 18.82 2.81 9.27
CA GLY A 197 17.85 3.89 9.27
C GLY A 197 18.16 4.94 10.34
N ARG A 198 17.25 5.90 10.49
CA ARG A 198 17.45 7.03 11.40
C ARG A 198 16.79 6.83 12.76
N ASN A 199 16.16 5.67 12.99
CA ASN A 199 15.29 5.39 14.14
C ASN A 199 14.17 6.44 14.28
N GLU A 200 13.57 6.83 13.16
CA GLU A 200 12.43 7.72 13.07
C GLU A 200 11.12 7.08 13.59
N ILE A 201 10.99 5.75 13.57
CA ILE A 201 9.92 5.03 14.26
C ILE A 201 10.26 4.98 15.75
N GLY A 202 9.34 5.48 16.58
CA GLY A 202 9.58 5.71 18.01
C GLY A 202 9.75 4.43 18.84
N GLY A 203 10.33 4.57 20.04
CA GLY A 203 10.76 3.46 20.88
C GLY A 203 9.66 2.65 21.60
N ILE A 204 8.38 2.88 21.29
CA ILE A 204 7.27 2.06 21.82
C ILE A 204 7.00 0.80 20.96
N VAL A 205 7.69 0.67 19.84
CA VAL A 205 7.63 -0.53 18.99
C VAL A 205 8.66 -1.54 19.49
N ASP A 206 8.19 -2.69 19.97
CA ASP A 206 9.04 -3.81 20.34
C ASP A 206 9.33 -4.66 19.10
N TRP A 207 10.52 -4.46 18.51
CA TRP A 207 10.93 -5.19 17.31
C TRP A 207 11.17 -6.68 17.53
N HIS A 208 11.48 -7.11 18.76
CA HIS A 208 11.60 -8.54 19.06
C HIS A 208 10.22 -9.20 19.12
N GLU A 209 9.24 -8.52 19.72
CA GLU A 209 7.87 -9.02 19.76
C GLU A 209 7.19 -8.97 18.38
N ALA A 210 7.45 -7.91 17.61
CA ALA A 210 7.06 -7.84 16.19
C ALA A 210 7.65 -9.02 15.40
N PHE A 211 8.92 -9.37 15.63
CA PHE A 211 9.55 -10.48 14.93
C PHE A 211 8.91 -11.82 15.32
N LYS A 212 8.56 -12.04 16.59
CA LYS A 212 7.80 -13.23 17.00
C LYS A 212 6.43 -13.30 16.33
N ALA A 213 5.75 -12.15 16.18
CA ALA A 213 4.44 -12.06 15.55
C ALA A 213 4.49 -12.53 14.09
N VAL A 214 5.44 -12.02 13.30
CA VAL A 214 5.56 -12.42 11.88
C VAL A 214 6.04 -13.86 11.72
N LEU A 215 6.83 -14.39 12.66
CA LEU A 215 7.21 -15.80 12.68
C LEU A 215 5.98 -16.70 12.95
N ASN A 216 5.10 -16.29 13.87
CA ASN A 216 3.88 -17.03 14.18
C ASN A 216 3.00 -17.18 12.93
N ASP A 217 2.72 -16.08 12.24
CA ASP A 217 1.91 -16.08 11.02
C ASP A 217 2.51 -16.94 9.90
N ALA A 218 3.84 -17.01 9.82
CA ALA A 218 4.56 -17.73 8.77
C ALA A 218 4.84 -19.22 9.06
N ASP A 219 4.80 -19.66 10.32
CA ASP A 219 5.15 -21.04 10.69
C ASP A 219 4.00 -21.81 11.38
N ASN A 220 3.02 -21.13 11.98
CA ASN A 220 1.95 -21.79 12.70
C ASN A 220 0.69 -21.88 11.86
N LEU A 221 0.34 -23.11 11.45
CA LEU A 221 -0.90 -23.39 10.72
C LEU A 221 -2.11 -22.96 11.57
N PRO A 222 -2.94 -22.01 11.10
CA PRO A 222 -4.11 -21.56 11.84
C PRO A 222 -5.18 -22.65 11.88
N ILE A 223 -6.06 -22.60 12.87
CA ILE A 223 -7.23 -23.49 12.93
C ILE A 223 -8.18 -23.10 11.79
N HIS A 224 -8.51 -24.07 10.95
CA HIS A 224 -9.48 -23.88 9.87
C HIS A 224 -10.89 -23.66 10.45
N ASN A 225 -11.48 -22.51 10.18
CA ASN A 225 -12.86 -22.19 10.54
C ASN A 225 -13.85 -22.60 9.44
N GLU A 226 -15.12 -22.77 9.81
CA GLU A 226 -16.21 -22.91 8.85
C GLU A 226 -16.54 -21.54 8.24
N ASP A 227 -16.50 -21.42 6.91
CA ASP A 227 -16.85 -20.22 6.18
C ASP A 227 -17.50 -20.59 4.86
N SER A 228 -18.71 -20.10 4.58
CA SER A 228 -19.47 -20.53 3.39
C SER A 228 -18.88 -20.03 2.07
N VAL A 229 -17.91 -19.11 2.12
CA VAL A 229 -17.27 -18.54 0.91
C VAL A 229 -15.94 -19.22 0.55
N THR A 230 -15.42 -20.11 1.39
CA THR A 230 -14.22 -20.91 1.09
C THR A 230 -14.42 -22.37 1.50
N PHE A 231 -13.92 -23.32 0.70
CA PHE A 231 -14.08 -24.73 1.01
C PHE A 231 -12.96 -25.27 1.93
N ASP A 232 -11.82 -24.59 1.98
CA ASP A 232 -10.62 -24.95 2.74
C ASP A 232 -10.61 -24.34 4.16
N GLY A 233 -11.57 -23.48 4.49
CA GLY A 233 -11.57 -22.72 5.73
C GLY A 233 -10.36 -21.77 5.84
N ALA A 234 -9.89 -21.53 7.06
CA ALA A 234 -8.71 -20.71 7.35
C ALA A 234 -8.79 -19.24 6.90
N THR A 235 -9.98 -18.65 7.04
CA THR A 235 -10.21 -17.24 6.74
C THR A 235 -10.08 -16.36 7.98
N LYS A 236 -9.95 -16.90 9.19
CA LYS A 236 -9.90 -16.10 10.42
C LYS A 236 -8.57 -15.39 10.68
N GLU A 237 -7.45 -16.09 10.51
CA GLU A 237 -6.12 -15.63 10.90
C GLU A 237 -5.02 -16.49 10.26
N GLY A 238 -3.79 -15.98 10.23
CA GLY A 238 -2.61 -16.71 9.74
C GLY A 238 -2.66 -17.12 8.26
N ARG A 239 -1.68 -17.93 7.85
CA ARG A 239 -1.58 -18.46 6.48
C ARG A 239 -2.37 -19.77 6.35
N GLY A 240 -3.51 -19.73 5.68
CA GLY A 240 -4.45 -20.85 5.65
C GLY A 240 -4.02 -22.09 4.86
N ALA A 241 -3.17 -21.91 3.84
CA ALA A 241 -2.64 -22.98 2.98
C ALA A 241 -1.19 -23.36 3.35
N LEU A 242 -0.83 -23.21 4.63
CA LEU A 242 0.55 -23.36 5.08
C LEU A 242 1.02 -24.81 5.08
N ASP A 243 0.10 -25.77 5.20
CA ASP A 243 0.35 -27.21 5.07
C ASP A 243 0.86 -27.60 3.68
N ASP A 244 0.23 -27.09 2.62
CA ASP A 244 0.75 -27.20 1.26
C ASP A 244 2.06 -26.39 1.10
N TYR A 245 2.04 -25.12 1.49
CA TYR A 245 3.17 -24.21 1.25
C TYR A 245 4.48 -24.71 1.88
N LEU A 246 4.45 -25.19 3.13
CA LEU A 246 5.66 -25.68 3.81
C LEU A 246 6.14 -27.04 3.32
N SER A 247 5.24 -27.91 2.86
CA SER A 247 5.59 -29.27 2.45
C SER A 247 5.98 -29.36 0.97
N LEU A 248 5.31 -28.58 0.12
CA LEU A 248 5.46 -28.61 -1.33
C LEU A 248 6.28 -27.44 -1.87
N HIS A 249 6.40 -26.35 -1.11
CA HIS A 249 7.01 -25.08 -1.54
C HIS A 249 6.22 -24.37 -2.66
N TYR A 250 4.93 -24.70 -2.80
CA TYR A 250 3.92 -24.05 -3.64
C TYR A 250 2.54 -24.42 -3.08
N ILE A 251 1.47 -23.84 -3.60
CA ILE A 251 0.11 -24.11 -3.12
C ILE A 251 -0.70 -24.80 -4.22
N THR A 252 -1.42 -25.86 -3.85
CA THR A 252 -2.29 -26.60 -4.77
C THR A 252 -3.73 -26.09 -4.72
N ARG A 253 -4.56 -26.60 -5.64
CA ARG A 253 -6.02 -26.37 -5.65
C ARG A 253 -6.79 -27.06 -4.53
N ASN A 254 -6.12 -27.75 -3.61
CA ASN A 254 -6.73 -28.20 -2.35
C ASN A 254 -6.97 -27.04 -1.37
N HIS A 255 -6.47 -25.84 -1.69
CA HIS A 255 -6.76 -24.61 -0.97
C HIS A 255 -7.27 -23.53 -1.93
N THR A 256 -8.04 -22.58 -1.40
CA THR A 256 -8.48 -21.43 -2.20
C THR A 256 -7.35 -20.44 -2.40
N ARG A 257 -7.47 -19.62 -3.44
CA ARG A 257 -6.51 -18.57 -3.82
C ARG A 257 -5.11 -19.11 -4.01
N SER A 258 -5.03 -20.34 -4.52
CA SER A 258 -3.79 -21.11 -4.65
C SER A 258 -2.68 -20.33 -5.36
N ILE A 259 -3.01 -19.62 -6.43
CA ILE A 259 -2.02 -18.84 -7.20
C ILE A 259 -1.70 -17.52 -6.50
N SER A 260 -2.70 -16.76 -6.02
CA SER A 260 -2.45 -15.49 -5.29
C SER A 260 -1.61 -15.72 -4.03
N ARG A 261 -2.03 -16.65 -3.16
CA ARG A 261 -1.28 -17.03 -1.95
C ARG A 261 0.09 -17.59 -2.32
N GLY A 262 0.18 -18.38 -3.40
CA GLY A 262 1.42 -19.04 -3.83
C GLY A 262 2.54 -18.06 -4.20
N VAL A 263 2.19 -16.87 -4.70
CA VAL A 263 3.17 -15.80 -4.96
C VAL A 263 3.30 -14.81 -3.79
N GLU A 264 2.20 -14.49 -3.10
CA GLU A 264 2.20 -13.49 -2.02
C GLU A 264 2.85 -13.99 -0.73
N TYR A 265 2.75 -15.30 -0.39
CA TYR A 265 3.43 -15.84 0.79
C TYR A 265 4.94 -15.72 0.68
N SER A 266 5.51 -15.88 -0.52
CA SER A 266 6.95 -15.67 -0.74
C SER A 266 7.34 -14.19 -0.63
N GLN A 267 6.44 -13.26 -0.92
CA GLN A 267 6.67 -11.84 -0.65
C GLN A 267 6.67 -11.56 0.85
N ASN A 268 5.74 -12.14 1.59
CA ASN A 268 5.72 -12.06 3.05
C ASN A 268 7.01 -12.69 3.64
N ASP A 269 7.48 -13.81 3.10
CA ASP A 269 8.74 -14.41 3.51
C ASP A 269 9.97 -13.57 3.15
N PHE A 270 9.96 -12.83 2.04
CA PHE A 270 10.99 -11.81 1.77
C PHE A 270 11.00 -10.69 2.81
N ALA A 271 9.82 -10.22 3.23
CA ALA A 271 9.70 -9.25 4.31
C ALA A 271 10.31 -9.79 5.61
N ILE A 272 9.97 -11.02 6.00
CA ILE A 272 10.54 -11.66 7.19
C ILE A 272 12.05 -11.90 7.04
N TYR A 273 12.53 -12.30 5.86
CA TYR A 273 13.96 -12.39 5.56
C TYR A 273 14.67 -11.05 5.82
N SER A 274 14.11 -9.96 5.30
CA SER A 274 14.71 -8.63 5.42
C SER A 274 14.75 -8.16 6.87
N PHE A 275 13.68 -8.45 7.62
CA PHE A 275 13.60 -8.19 9.06
C PHE A 275 14.61 -9.02 9.85
N ALA A 276 14.65 -10.34 9.62
CA ALA A 276 15.58 -11.27 10.25
C ALA A 276 17.05 -10.89 9.99
N LYS A 277 17.37 -10.48 8.75
CA LYS A 277 18.73 -10.02 8.39
C LYS A 277 19.15 -8.79 9.18
N GLY A 278 18.26 -7.81 9.36
CA GLY A 278 18.61 -6.63 10.15
C GLY A 278 18.77 -6.96 11.65
N LEU A 279 17.95 -7.86 12.19
CA LEU A 279 18.08 -8.38 13.57
C LEU A 279 19.29 -9.33 13.77
N ASN A 280 19.91 -9.79 12.69
CA ASN A 280 20.87 -10.90 12.68
C ASN A 280 20.29 -12.20 13.29
N ALA A 281 19.01 -12.46 13.04
CA ALA A 281 18.31 -13.63 13.52
C ALA A 281 18.67 -14.88 12.66
N PRO A 282 18.79 -16.08 13.27
CA PRO A 282 19.19 -17.30 12.55
C PRO A 282 18.17 -17.73 11.47
N GLU A 283 16.91 -17.33 11.60
CA GLU A 283 15.82 -17.63 10.67
C GLU A 283 16.04 -17.01 9.28
N ALA A 284 16.93 -16.02 9.15
CA ALA A 284 17.19 -15.32 7.90
C ALA A 284 17.53 -16.27 6.73
N ALA A 285 18.30 -17.34 6.96
CA ALA A 285 18.65 -18.27 5.89
C ALA A 285 17.41 -19.01 5.34
N ARG A 286 16.50 -19.43 6.22
CA ARG A 286 15.26 -20.13 5.86
C ARG A 286 14.31 -19.21 5.09
N PHE A 287 14.10 -17.99 5.57
CA PHE A 287 13.21 -17.05 4.87
C PHE A 287 13.81 -16.54 3.56
N ARG A 288 15.14 -16.50 3.43
CA ARG A 288 15.77 -16.26 2.11
C ARG A 288 15.40 -17.34 1.12
N ASP A 289 15.42 -18.60 1.52
CA ASP A 289 15.01 -19.73 0.68
C ASP A 289 13.52 -19.65 0.32
N ARG A 290 12.64 -19.43 1.32
CA ARG A 290 11.19 -19.31 1.07
C ARG A 290 10.82 -18.12 0.19
N ALA A 291 11.59 -17.03 0.23
CA ALA A 291 11.39 -15.89 -0.66
C ALA A 291 11.55 -16.24 -2.15
N ASP A 292 12.17 -17.38 -2.51
CA ASP A 292 12.28 -17.86 -3.89
C ASP A 292 11.14 -18.80 -4.30
N TRP A 293 10.30 -19.26 -3.36
CA TRP A 293 9.28 -20.29 -3.61
C TRP A 293 8.17 -19.87 -4.57
N TRP A 294 7.95 -18.57 -4.79
CA TRP A 294 7.07 -18.05 -5.85
C TRP A 294 7.42 -18.64 -7.23
N GLN A 295 8.69 -18.97 -7.47
CA GLN A 295 9.15 -19.59 -8.71
C GLN A 295 8.51 -20.97 -8.94
N ASN A 296 8.15 -21.69 -7.87
CA ASN A 296 7.45 -22.98 -7.96
C ASN A 296 5.97 -22.83 -8.33
N GLN A 297 5.42 -21.62 -8.24
CA GLN A 297 4.09 -21.27 -8.76
C GLN A 297 4.17 -20.69 -10.18
N TRP A 298 5.37 -20.46 -10.74
CA TRP A 298 5.55 -19.93 -12.09
C TRP A 298 5.55 -21.06 -13.14
N ASN A 299 4.49 -21.13 -13.95
CA ASN A 299 4.39 -22.07 -15.06
C ASN A 299 5.07 -21.51 -16.32
N PRO A 300 6.22 -22.04 -16.75
CA PRO A 300 6.93 -21.54 -17.94
C PRO A 300 6.20 -21.83 -19.25
N THR A 301 5.25 -22.78 -19.25
CA THR A 301 4.52 -23.22 -20.46
C THR A 301 3.14 -22.58 -20.60
N ALA A 302 2.61 -21.99 -19.53
CA ALA A 302 1.41 -21.17 -19.59
C ALA A 302 1.62 -20.03 -20.60
N ASN A 303 0.64 -19.82 -21.47
CA ASN A 303 0.76 -18.85 -22.54
C ASN A 303 -0.60 -18.27 -22.92
N THR A 304 -0.58 -17.09 -23.53
CA THR A 304 -1.75 -16.44 -24.11
C THR A 304 -1.32 -15.62 -25.33
N THR A 305 -2.25 -15.39 -26.25
CA THR A 305 -2.02 -14.60 -27.47
C THR A 305 -2.97 -13.42 -27.50
N LEU A 306 -2.42 -12.22 -27.57
CA LEU A 306 -3.16 -10.99 -27.79
C LEU A 306 -3.16 -10.71 -29.30
N GLN A 307 -4.35 -10.76 -29.91
CA GLN A 307 -4.51 -10.61 -31.36
C GLN A 307 -3.87 -9.30 -31.85
N GLY A 308 -2.96 -9.39 -32.82
CA GLY A 308 -2.26 -8.23 -33.38
C GLY A 308 -1.07 -7.71 -32.55
N VAL A 309 -0.81 -8.27 -31.37
CA VAL A 309 0.27 -7.83 -30.46
C VAL A 309 1.35 -8.91 -30.32
N GLY A 310 0.94 -10.15 -30.04
CA GLY A 310 1.82 -11.31 -29.97
C GLY A 310 1.43 -12.35 -28.92
N THR A 311 2.25 -13.40 -28.85
CA THR A 311 2.11 -14.49 -27.86
C THR A 311 3.09 -14.27 -26.72
N PHE A 312 2.58 -14.42 -25.50
CA PHE A 312 3.34 -14.29 -24.26
C PHE A 312 3.33 -15.62 -23.54
N THR A 313 4.46 -15.99 -22.94
CA THR A 313 4.66 -17.25 -22.21
C THR A 313 5.18 -16.95 -20.79
N GLY A 314 4.99 -17.89 -19.88
CA GLY A 314 5.39 -17.74 -18.48
C GLY A 314 4.37 -16.95 -17.66
N PHE A 315 3.64 -17.62 -16.78
CA PHE A 315 2.65 -17.02 -15.88
C PHE A 315 2.57 -17.79 -14.56
N PRO A 316 2.15 -17.16 -13.45
CA PRO A 316 1.70 -17.89 -12.27
C PRO A 316 0.60 -18.88 -12.65
N GLY A 317 0.72 -20.14 -12.25
CA GLY A 317 -0.16 -21.22 -12.69
C GLY A 317 -0.62 -22.10 -11.53
N ALA A 318 -1.81 -22.68 -11.66
CA ALA A 318 -2.32 -23.66 -10.70
C ALA A 318 -1.55 -24.98 -10.82
N ARG A 319 -1.36 -25.65 -9.68
CA ARG A 319 -0.53 -26.85 -9.59
C ARG A 319 -1.23 -27.92 -8.76
N ASP A 320 -1.12 -29.17 -9.19
CA ASP A 320 -1.66 -30.32 -8.46
C ASP A 320 -0.61 -30.88 -7.48
N SER A 321 -1.04 -31.69 -6.52
CA SER A 321 -0.16 -32.25 -5.47
C SER A 321 1.00 -33.11 -5.97
N ASP A 322 0.90 -33.67 -7.18
CA ASP A 322 1.98 -34.41 -7.83
C ASP A 322 3.00 -33.50 -8.55
N GLY A 323 2.78 -32.19 -8.50
CA GLY A 323 3.61 -31.17 -9.12
C GLY A 323 3.29 -30.88 -10.57
N SER A 324 2.28 -31.51 -11.18
CA SER A 324 1.83 -31.21 -12.54
C SER A 324 1.05 -29.88 -12.60
N TRP A 325 1.14 -29.20 -13.75
CA TRP A 325 0.40 -27.95 -13.98
C TRP A 325 -1.05 -28.22 -14.37
N ASN A 326 -1.97 -27.52 -13.73
CA ASN A 326 -3.40 -27.69 -13.95
C ASN A 326 -3.97 -26.53 -14.79
N PHE A 327 -4.35 -26.82 -16.03
CA PHE A 327 -4.91 -25.84 -16.96
C PHE A 327 -6.44 -25.78 -16.95
N THR A 328 -7.11 -26.55 -16.10
CA THR A 328 -8.58 -26.56 -16.01
C THR A 328 -9.05 -25.17 -15.57
N ASN A 329 -9.95 -24.55 -16.34
CA ASN A 329 -10.48 -23.20 -16.08
C ASN A 329 -9.39 -22.14 -15.83
N TYR A 330 -8.23 -22.29 -16.49
CA TYR A 330 -7.11 -21.37 -16.35
C TYR A 330 -6.89 -20.61 -17.65
N ASP A 331 -6.94 -19.28 -17.56
CA ASP A 331 -6.62 -18.36 -18.66
C ASP A 331 -5.80 -17.18 -18.12
N PRO A 332 -4.59 -16.93 -18.63
CA PRO A 332 -3.79 -15.78 -18.24
C PRO A 332 -4.48 -14.41 -18.32
N LEU A 333 -5.52 -14.25 -19.14
CA LEU A 333 -6.22 -12.97 -19.36
C LEU A 333 -7.38 -12.74 -18.38
N THR A 334 -7.71 -13.71 -17.53
CA THR A 334 -8.88 -13.66 -16.65
C THR A 334 -8.52 -14.01 -15.21
N CYS A 335 -9.51 -13.87 -14.32
CA CYS A 335 -9.43 -14.29 -12.92
C CYS A 335 -10.46 -15.36 -12.54
N GLY A 336 -11.15 -15.95 -13.53
CA GLY A 336 -12.24 -16.88 -13.26
C GLY A 336 -13.38 -16.21 -12.51
N GLY A 337 -13.70 -16.70 -11.30
CA GLY A 337 -14.66 -16.06 -10.40
C GLY A 337 -14.08 -14.89 -9.58
N CYS A 338 -12.76 -14.75 -9.53
CA CYS A 338 -12.02 -13.64 -8.89
C CYS A 338 -12.28 -13.46 -7.39
N GLY A 339 -12.91 -14.44 -6.73
CA GLY A 339 -13.39 -14.36 -5.37
C GLY A 339 -12.61 -15.23 -4.38
N TRP A 340 -13.23 -15.42 -3.21
CA TRP A 340 -12.63 -16.12 -2.07
C TRP A 340 -12.30 -17.59 -2.35
N SER A 341 -13.06 -18.25 -3.24
CA SER A 341 -12.91 -19.67 -3.58
C SER A 341 -12.01 -19.95 -4.77
N ASP A 342 -11.68 -18.93 -5.57
CA ASP A 342 -10.97 -19.06 -6.84
C ASP A 342 -9.46 -19.15 -6.64
N ASP A 343 -8.71 -19.54 -7.66
CA ASP A 343 -7.23 -19.59 -7.61
C ASP A 343 -6.57 -18.23 -7.48
N ILE A 344 -7.22 -17.20 -8.03
CA ILE A 344 -6.75 -15.82 -8.00
C ILE A 344 -7.80 -14.97 -7.30
N TYR A 345 -7.32 -14.13 -6.39
CA TYR A 345 -8.11 -13.15 -5.66
C TYR A 345 -8.03 -11.78 -6.35
N GLU A 346 -9.16 -11.29 -6.86
CA GLU A 346 -9.39 -9.92 -7.38
C GLU A 346 -8.43 -9.38 -8.47
N ALA A 347 -7.51 -10.20 -9.00
CA ALA A 347 -6.55 -9.81 -10.04
C ALA A 347 -6.63 -10.75 -11.24
N LYS A 348 -6.29 -10.31 -12.45
CA LYS A 348 -6.02 -11.28 -13.53
C LYS A 348 -4.68 -11.96 -13.31
N VAL A 349 -4.54 -13.20 -13.79
CA VAL A 349 -3.24 -13.91 -13.82
C VAL A 349 -2.15 -13.06 -14.50
N TRP A 350 -2.52 -12.28 -15.53
CA TRP A 350 -1.63 -11.32 -16.19
C TRP A 350 -1.05 -10.28 -15.23
N GLU A 351 -1.90 -9.68 -14.39
CA GLU A 351 -1.50 -8.67 -13.39
C GLU A 351 -0.64 -9.32 -12.31
N THR A 352 -1.07 -10.48 -11.79
CA THR A 352 -0.32 -11.27 -10.82
C THR A 352 1.07 -11.67 -11.32
N ALA A 353 1.25 -11.87 -12.63
CA ALA A 353 2.56 -12.20 -13.20
C ALA A 353 3.60 -11.09 -13.00
N PHE A 354 3.18 -9.83 -13.03
CA PHE A 354 4.07 -8.69 -12.79
C PHE A 354 4.32 -8.47 -11.30
N SER A 355 3.32 -8.70 -10.46
CA SER A 355 3.40 -8.52 -9.01
C SER A 355 3.82 -9.78 -8.26
N ALA A 356 4.21 -10.86 -8.93
CA ALA A 356 4.51 -12.15 -8.30
C ALA A 356 5.64 -12.07 -7.26
N ALA A 357 6.68 -11.29 -7.55
CA ALA A 357 7.84 -11.11 -6.66
C ALA A 357 8.48 -9.73 -6.87
N PRO A 358 7.92 -8.65 -6.29
CA PRO A 358 8.51 -7.31 -6.36
C PRO A 358 9.94 -7.26 -5.79
N HIS A 359 10.28 -8.20 -4.90
CA HIS A 359 11.61 -8.39 -4.33
C HIS A 359 12.61 -9.10 -5.25
N ASP A 360 12.14 -9.71 -6.35
CA ASP A 360 12.99 -10.44 -7.30
C ASP A 360 12.69 -10.10 -8.77
N MET A 361 12.58 -8.80 -9.07
CA MET A 361 12.23 -8.32 -10.41
C MET A 361 13.24 -8.72 -11.49
N ALA A 362 14.52 -8.91 -11.16
CA ALA A 362 15.52 -9.41 -12.10
C ALA A 362 15.17 -10.82 -12.61
N LYS A 363 14.67 -11.69 -11.72
CA LYS A 363 14.20 -13.02 -12.09
C LYS A 363 12.91 -12.95 -12.89
N ILE A 364 11.95 -12.10 -12.51
CA ILE A 364 10.71 -11.90 -13.28
C ILE A 364 11.03 -11.48 -14.72
N ILE A 365 11.88 -10.46 -14.91
CA ILE A 365 12.31 -10.00 -16.23
C ILE A 365 12.97 -11.14 -17.02
N THR A 366 13.83 -11.93 -16.38
CA THR A 366 14.45 -13.11 -17.00
C THR A 366 13.40 -14.13 -17.46
N LEU A 367 12.44 -14.47 -16.60
CA LEU A 367 11.37 -15.43 -16.90
C LEU A 367 10.39 -14.94 -17.97
N MET A 368 10.24 -13.62 -18.12
CA MET A 368 9.45 -13.00 -19.18
C MET A 368 10.22 -12.83 -20.50
N GLY A 369 11.45 -13.35 -20.60
CA GLY A 369 12.24 -13.36 -21.84
C GLY A 369 13.28 -12.25 -21.97
N GLY A 370 13.65 -11.60 -20.85
CA GLY A 370 14.61 -10.50 -20.82
C GLY A 370 13.96 -9.13 -21.05
N ASP A 371 14.79 -8.09 -21.04
CA ASP A 371 14.34 -6.68 -21.03
C ASP A 371 13.35 -6.33 -22.15
N GLU A 372 13.65 -6.71 -23.40
CA GLU A 372 12.83 -6.36 -24.56
C GLU A 372 11.45 -7.04 -24.49
N ALA A 373 11.42 -8.34 -24.16
CA ALA A 373 10.19 -9.10 -24.04
C ALA A 373 9.36 -8.64 -22.84
N PHE A 374 10.00 -8.31 -21.72
CA PHE A 374 9.37 -7.72 -20.55
C PHE A 374 8.72 -6.37 -20.89
N VAL A 375 9.45 -5.46 -21.53
CA VAL A 375 8.92 -4.14 -21.94
C VAL A 375 7.77 -4.31 -22.93
N LYS A 376 7.87 -5.23 -23.90
CA LYS A 376 6.79 -5.52 -24.85
C LYS A 376 5.53 -6.03 -24.13
N ARG A 377 5.68 -6.92 -23.15
CA ARG A 377 4.57 -7.43 -22.33
C ARG A 377 3.98 -6.34 -21.45
N LEU A 378 4.82 -5.47 -20.90
CA LEU A 378 4.38 -4.34 -20.09
C LEU A 378 3.60 -3.33 -20.93
N ASP A 379 4.09 -2.94 -22.12
CA ASP A 379 3.37 -2.12 -23.09
C ASP A 379 2.00 -2.72 -23.45
N ALA A 380 1.94 -4.04 -23.65
CA ALA A 380 0.69 -4.75 -23.94
C ALA A 380 -0.33 -4.69 -22.79
N SER A 381 0.12 -4.49 -21.55
CA SER A 381 -0.76 -4.41 -20.37
C SER A 381 -1.70 -3.22 -20.44
N PHE A 382 -1.29 -2.14 -21.11
CA PHE A 382 -2.02 -0.89 -21.18
C PHE A 382 -2.85 -0.74 -22.46
N LEU A 383 -2.82 -1.73 -23.36
CA LEU A 383 -3.63 -1.71 -24.57
C LEU A 383 -5.12 -1.98 -24.25
N PRO A 384 -6.05 -1.15 -24.75
CA PRO A 384 -7.47 -1.34 -24.53
C PRO A 384 -8.00 -2.57 -25.27
N GLY A 385 -9.10 -3.14 -24.77
CA GLY A 385 -9.83 -4.24 -25.38
C GLY A 385 -9.36 -5.66 -25.03
N PHE A 386 -8.30 -5.81 -24.23
CA PHE A 386 -7.78 -7.13 -23.82
C PHE A 386 -8.14 -7.51 -22.38
N GLY A 387 -8.59 -6.55 -21.57
CA GLY A 387 -9.00 -6.76 -20.18
C GLY A 387 -10.34 -7.46 -20.05
N THR A 388 -10.46 -8.29 -19.01
CA THR A 388 -11.73 -8.84 -18.53
C THR A 388 -12.13 -8.19 -17.19
N SER A 389 -13.38 -8.38 -16.79
CA SER A 389 -13.89 -7.90 -15.50
C SER A 389 -13.19 -8.62 -14.35
N VAL A 390 -12.90 -7.88 -13.27
CA VAL A 390 -12.43 -8.41 -11.98
C VAL A 390 -13.48 -8.21 -10.87
N GLY A 391 -14.64 -7.68 -11.21
CA GLY A 391 -15.76 -7.40 -10.30
C GLY A 391 -16.27 -5.96 -10.46
N ALA A 392 -17.59 -5.77 -10.33
CA ALA A 392 -18.24 -4.49 -10.66
C ALA A 392 -17.71 -3.26 -9.90
N ASN A 393 -17.13 -3.45 -8.71
CA ASN A 393 -16.56 -2.36 -7.90
C ASN A 393 -15.12 -2.00 -8.29
N ASN A 394 -14.44 -2.88 -9.04
CA ASN A 394 -13.02 -2.78 -9.37
C ASN A 394 -12.79 -2.73 -10.90
N ASP A 395 -13.86 -2.70 -11.70
CA ASP A 395 -13.78 -2.66 -13.16
C ASP A 395 -13.50 -1.23 -13.65
N ALA A 396 -12.30 -1.00 -14.18
CA ALA A 396 -11.92 0.27 -14.78
C ALA A 396 -11.15 0.09 -16.08
N GLY A 397 -11.65 0.71 -17.15
CA GLY A 397 -11.09 0.60 -18.49
C GLY A 397 -11.31 -0.78 -19.12
N SER A 398 -10.59 -1.07 -20.19
CA SER A 398 -10.66 -2.36 -20.91
C SER A 398 -9.27 -2.97 -21.15
N ALA A 399 -8.25 -2.49 -20.45
CA ALA A 399 -6.88 -2.98 -20.55
C ALA A 399 -6.65 -4.18 -19.60
N LEU A 400 -5.52 -4.88 -19.77
CA LEU A 400 -5.15 -5.95 -18.85
C LEU A 400 -4.73 -5.39 -17.48
N PHE A 401 -4.00 -4.26 -17.48
CA PHE A 401 -3.79 -3.43 -16.31
C PHE A 401 -5.11 -2.89 -15.77
N ASN A 402 -5.25 -2.89 -14.44
CA ASN A 402 -6.40 -2.30 -13.75
C ASN A 402 -5.99 -1.06 -12.94
N PRO A 403 -6.48 0.15 -13.28
CA PRO A 403 -6.19 1.37 -12.52
C PRO A 403 -6.94 1.48 -11.19
N GLY A 404 -7.96 0.66 -10.98
CA GLY A 404 -8.84 0.67 -9.80
C GLY A 404 -8.58 -0.46 -8.81
N ASN A 405 -7.50 -1.23 -8.97
CA ASN A 405 -7.20 -2.35 -8.08
C ASN A 405 -5.71 -2.50 -7.74
N GLU A 406 -5.45 -2.93 -6.51
CA GLU A 406 -4.15 -2.96 -5.81
C GLU A 406 -3.06 -3.83 -6.44
N PRO A 407 -3.35 -5.02 -7.00
CA PRO A 407 -2.36 -5.87 -7.66
C PRO A 407 -1.61 -5.14 -8.79
N SER A 408 -2.23 -4.11 -9.38
CA SER A 408 -1.71 -3.35 -10.50
C SER A 408 -0.95 -2.08 -10.10
N PHE A 409 -0.94 -1.67 -8.82
CA PHE A 409 -0.39 -0.38 -8.38
C PHE A 409 1.06 -0.12 -8.83
N MET A 410 1.90 -1.16 -8.81
CA MET A 410 3.32 -1.05 -9.18
C MET A 410 3.55 -1.11 -10.70
N THR A 411 2.61 -1.66 -11.46
CA THR A 411 2.73 -1.96 -12.90
C THR A 411 3.29 -0.80 -13.74
N PRO A 412 2.76 0.44 -13.68
CA PRO A 412 3.30 1.55 -14.47
C PRO A 412 4.74 1.94 -14.08
N PHE A 413 5.20 1.61 -12.88
CA PHE A 413 6.56 1.91 -12.42
C PHE A 413 7.57 0.80 -12.76
N LEU A 414 7.11 -0.33 -13.30
CA LEU A 414 7.98 -1.46 -13.63
C LEU A 414 8.97 -1.16 -14.76
N TYR A 415 8.72 -0.16 -15.60
CA TYR A 415 9.71 0.29 -16.59
C TYR A 415 11.01 0.79 -15.93
N ASN A 416 10.98 1.24 -14.66
CA ASN A 416 12.19 1.67 -13.95
C ASN A 416 13.19 0.53 -13.70
N TYR A 417 12.74 -0.74 -13.80
CA TYR A 417 13.62 -1.90 -13.69
C TYR A 417 14.34 -2.24 -15.00
N VAL A 418 14.02 -1.54 -16.10
CA VAL A 418 14.68 -1.70 -17.39
C VAL A 418 15.31 -0.37 -17.80
N LYS A 419 16.66 -0.34 -17.82
CA LYS A 419 17.46 0.86 -18.09
C LYS A 419 16.94 1.66 -19.30
N GLY A 420 16.88 2.99 -19.16
CA GLY A 420 16.49 3.89 -20.25
C GLY A 420 14.98 3.90 -20.55
N ASN A 421 14.13 3.40 -19.65
CA ASN A 421 12.67 3.37 -19.83
C ASN A 421 11.89 4.19 -18.81
N HIS A 422 12.54 4.99 -17.95
CA HIS A 422 11.84 5.89 -17.02
C HIS A 422 10.79 6.79 -17.70
N TRP A 423 11.06 7.27 -18.92
CA TRP A 423 10.08 8.08 -19.66
C TRP A 423 8.76 7.34 -19.93
N ARG A 424 8.77 6.01 -20.02
CA ARG A 424 7.55 5.18 -20.15
C ARG A 424 6.77 5.13 -18.84
N THR A 425 7.46 5.02 -17.71
CA THR A 425 6.84 5.18 -16.37
C THR A 425 6.12 6.50 -16.29
N VAL A 426 6.79 7.59 -16.67
CA VAL A 426 6.21 8.94 -16.64
C VAL A 426 4.99 9.03 -17.57
N ASN A 427 5.10 8.54 -18.81
CA ASN A 427 3.98 8.55 -19.75
C ASN A 427 2.76 7.80 -19.18
N GLN A 428 2.98 6.58 -18.70
CA GLN A 428 1.89 5.71 -18.29
C GLN A 428 1.25 6.14 -16.97
N SER A 429 2.05 6.48 -15.96
CA SER A 429 1.53 6.98 -14.68
C SER A 429 0.69 8.25 -14.86
N ARG A 430 1.14 9.18 -15.71
CA ARG A 430 0.38 10.40 -16.02
C ARG A 430 -0.92 10.10 -16.74
N ALA A 431 -0.87 9.29 -17.80
CA ALA A 431 -2.08 8.90 -18.54
C ALA A 431 -3.12 8.22 -17.63
N ILE A 432 -2.68 7.35 -16.71
CA ILE A 432 -3.60 6.70 -15.76
C ILE A 432 -4.28 7.72 -14.86
N VAL A 433 -3.53 8.67 -14.28
CA VAL A 433 -4.11 9.72 -13.44
C VAL A 433 -5.09 10.57 -14.25
N ASP A 434 -4.73 10.94 -15.48
CA ASP A 434 -5.53 11.82 -16.34
C ASP A 434 -6.82 11.17 -16.83
N ASP A 435 -6.78 9.86 -17.13
CA ASP A 435 -7.93 9.12 -17.67
C ASP A 435 -8.89 8.61 -16.59
N PHE A 436 -8.39 8.32 -15.38
CA PHE A 436 -9.15 7.57 -14.36
C PHE A 436 -9.39 8.32 -13.06
N TYR A 437 -8.67 9.40 -12.79
CA TYR A 437 -8.79 10.14 -11.53
C TYR A 437 -9.31 11.56 -11.78
N SER A 438 -10.21 12.03 -10.93
CA SER A 438 -10.72 13.40 -11.01
C SER A 438 -11.12 13.95 -9.65
N ALA A 439 -11.44 15.24 -9.60
CA ALA A 439 -11.95 15.91 -8.40
C ALA A 439 -13.48 15.74 -8.22
N GLU A 440 -14.14 14.97 -9.09
CA GLU A 440 -15.58 14.73 -9.03
C GLU A 440 -15.95 13.74 -7.92
N LYS A 441 -17.24 13.66 -7.58
CA LYS A 441 -17.75 12.77 -6.51
C LYS A 441 -17.38 11.29 -6.71
N ASN A 442 -17.27 10.84 -7.96
CA ASN A 442 -16.88 9.49 -8.36
C ASN A 442 -15.48 9.49 -9.00
N GLY A 443 -14.58 10.33 -8.53
CA GLY A 443 -13.27 10.58 -9.13
C GLY A 443 -12.20 9.51 -8.92
N TYR A 444 -12.56 8.31 -8.45
CA TYR A 444 -11.65 7.17 -8.36
C TYR A 444 -12.14 6.01 -9.25
N PRO A 445 -11.22 5.24 -9.85
CA PRO A 445 -11.58 4.11 -10.72
C PRO A 445 -12.08 2.85 -10.00
N GLY A 446 -12.07 2.83 -8.67
CA GLY A 446 -12.49 1.67 -7.88
C GLY A 446 -12.76 2.04 -6.42
N ASN A 447 -12.85 1.03 -5.57
CA ASN A 447 -12.93 1.23 -4.12
C ASN A 447 -11.67 1.95 -3.60
N ILE A 448 -11.83 2.86 -2.64
CA ILE A 448 -10.68 3.61 -2.09
C ILE A 448 -9.88 2.81 -1.05
N ASP A 449 -10.42 1.68 -0.59
CA ASP A 449 -9.80 0.67 0.28
C ASP A 449 -8.87 1.21 1.36
N ALA A 450 -9.51 1.89 2.33
CA ALA A 450 -8.84 2.52 3.48
C ALA A 450 -7.70 3.50 3.12
N GLY A 451 -7.78 4.09 1.92
CA GLY A 451 -6.80 5.06 1.43
C GLY A 451 -5.82 4.50 0.39
N ALA A 452 -5.99 3.26 -0.08
CA ALA A 452 -5.14 2.64 -1.09
C ALA A 452 -5.05 3.47 -2.39
N LEU A 453 -6.17 3.66 -3.13
CA LEU A 453 -6.18 4.53 -4.32
C LEU A 453 -5.79 5.99 -4.01
N PRO A 454 -6.28 6.64 -2.92
CA PRO A 454 -5.81 7.97 -2.52
C PRO A 454 -4.29 8.07 -2.32
N SER A 455 -3.68 7.12 -1.60
CA SER A 455 -2.23 7.13 -1.36
C SER A 455 -1.43 6.85 -2.64
N TRP A 456 -1.93 5.97 -3.51
CA TRP A 456 -1.36 5.76 -4.84
C TRP A 456 -1.39 7.06 -5.66
N LEU A 457 -2.51 7.78 -5.64
CA LEU A 457 -2.64 9.08 -6.30
C LEU A 457 -1.63 10.10 -5.74
N ILE A 458 -1.49 10.22 -4.41
CA ILE A 458 -0.50 11.12 -3.79
C ILE A 458 0.90 10.82 -4.31
N PHE A 459 1.31 9.56 -4.33
CA PHE A 459 2.61 9.12 -4.83
C PHE A 459 2.83 9.52 -6.30
N ASN A 460 1.83 9.33 -7.16
CA ASN A 460 1.87 9.79 -8.55
C ASN A 460 1.98 11.32 -8.67
N LEU A 461 1.23 12.07 -7.85
CA LEU A 461 1.24 13.54 -7.88
C LEU A 461 2.59 14.13 -7.45
N ILE A 462 3.28 13.50 -6.50
CA ILE A 462 4.62 13.92 -6.04
C ILE A 462 5.77 13.33 -6.89
N GLY A 463 5.48 12.34 -7.74
CA GLY A 463 6.46 11.73 -8.64
C GLY A 463 7.33 10.64 -8.02
N LEU A 464 6.80 9.89 -7.05
CA LEU A 464 7.47 8.77 -6.37
C LEU A 464 6.55 7.55 -6.29
N TYR A 465 7.10 6.35 -6.10
CA TYR A 465 6.31 5.15 -5.75
C TYR A 465 7.11 4.26 -4.77
N PRO A 466 6.55 3.89 -3.60
CA PRO A 466 7.25 3.08 -2.61
C PRO A 466 7.25 1.60 -3.02
N VAL A 467 8.33 0.87 -2.72
CA VAL A 467 8.34 -0.60 -2.82
C VAL A 467 8.38 -1.18 -1.42
N ALA A 468 7.26 -1.72 -0.94
CA ALA A 468 7.14 -2.21 0.44
C ALA A 468 8.18 -3.31 0.76
N ALA A 469 8.66 -3.31 2.00
CA ALA A 469 9.74 -4.14 2.52
C ALA A 469 11.11 -3.93 1.84
N GLN A 470 11.21 -2.98 0.91
CA GLN A 470 12.45 -2.53 0.30
C GLN A 470 12.65 -1.04 0.63
N PRO A 471 13.84 -0.61 1.07
CA PRO A 471 14.07 0.78 1.45
C PRO A 471 14.31 1.67 0.21
N ILE A 472 13.44 1.57 -0.82
CA ILE A 472 13.53 2.30 -2.08
C ILE A 472 12.20 2.94 -2.49
N TYR A 473 12.31 4.01 -3.26
CA TYR A 473 11.22 4.65 -3.98
C TYR A 473 11.59 4.73 -5.45
N LEU A 474 10.72 4.23 -6.33
CA LEU A 474 10.83 4.37 -7.77
C LEU A 474 10.45 5.81 -8.16
N LEU A 475 11.14 6.38 -9.13
CA LEU A 475 10.85 7.74 -9.60
C LEU A 475 9.76 7.72 -10.67
N GLY A 476 8.76 8.58 -10.52
CA GLY A 476 7.86 9.02 -11.59
C GLY A 476 8.30 10.39 -12.09
N ALA A 477 7.34 11.31 -12.24
CA ALA A 477 7.60 12.74 -12.38
C ALA A 477 6.51 13.53 -11.64
N PRO A 478 6.85 14.61 -10.93
CA PRO A 478 5.88 15.40 -10.17
C PRO A 478 4.87 16.10 -11.10
N ARG A 479 3.67 16.34 -10.57
CA ARG A 479 2.58 17.09 -11.25
C ARG A 479 2.58 18.58 -10.93
N PHE A 480 3.36 18.99 -9.93
CA PHE A 480 3.51 20.37 -9.48
C PHE A 480 4.95 20.86 -9.75
N SER A 481 5.12 22.16 -10.00
CA SER A 481 6.43 22.78 -10.21
C SER A 481 7.32 22.71 -8.96
N SER A 482 6.72 22.85 -7.77
CA SER A 482 7.45 22.87 -6.51
C SER A 482 6.58 22.34 -5.37
N LEU A 483 7.09 21.33 -4.68
CA LEU A 483 6.50 20.70 -3.50
C LEU A 483 7.49 20.72 -2.35
N LYS A 484 6.97 20.97 -1.15
CA LYS A 484 7.72 20.85 0.09
C LYS A 484 7.01 19.84 0.99
N ILE A 485 7.68 18.72 1.24
CA ILE A 485 7.13 17.56 1.94
C ILE A 485 7.77 17.47 3.32
N ARG A 486 6.94 17.42 4.36
CA ARG A 486 7.39 17.25 5.73
C ARG A 486 7.64 15.77 6.00
N LEU A 487 8.90 15.41 6.20
CA LEU A 487 9.30 14.05 6.51
C LEU A 487 9.39 13.86 8.02
N PHE A 488 8.89 12.72 8.49
CA PHE A 488 8.98 12.27 9.87
C PHE A 488 8.48 13.27 10.93
N PRO A 489 7.35 13.97 10.70
CA PRO A 489 6.86 14.96 11.65
C PRO A 489 6.54 14.34 13.01
N GLY A 490 6.78 15.12 14.07
CA GLY A 490 6.58 14.67 15.45
C GLY A 490 7.70 13.79 16.00
N THR A 491 8.76 13.53 15.23
CA THR A 491 9.92 12.74 15.65
C THR A 491 11.18 13.60 15.74
N ALA A 492 12.23 13.10 16.41
CA ALA A 492 13.54 13.75 16.42
C ALA A 492 14.25 13.76 15.05
N GLN A 493 13.74 13.00 14.07
CA GLN A 493 14.30 12.89 12.72
C GLN A 493 13.54 13.76 11.71
N ALA A 494 12.61 14.61 12.16
CA ALA A 494 11.83 15.47 11.29
C ALA A 494 12.73 16.31 10.37
N THR A 495 12.45 16.27 9.07
CA THR A 495 13.20 17.00 8.04
C THR A 495 12.26 17.38 6.88
N TRP A 496 12.82 17.97 5.83
CA TRP A 496 12.07 18.41 4.66
C TRP A 496 12.66 17.87 3.37
N LEU A 497 11.78 17.35 2.52
CA LEU A 497 12.09 17.02 1.13
C LEU A 497 11.48 18.08 0.22
N TRP A 498 12.31 18.63 -0.66
CA TRP A 498 11.87 19.49 -1.76
C TRP A 498 11.83 18.66 -3.04
N ILE A 499 10.71 18.71 -3.75
CA ILE A 499 10.58 18.16 -5.10
C ILE A 499 10.31 19.32 -6.05
N ARG A 500 11.16 19.48 -7.07
CA ARG A 500 11.10 20.59 -8.02
C ARG A 500 11.07 20.08 -9.45
N ALA A 501 10.27 20.72 -10.30
CA ALA A 501 10.17 20.43 -11.72
C ALA A 501 10.51 21.70 -12.52
N GLU A 502 11.77 21.85 -12.88
CA GLU A 502 12.24 22.98 -13.70
C GLU A 502 11.74 22.80 -15.14
N ASN A 503 11.26 23.89 -15.75
CA ASN A 503 10.67 23.90 -17.10
C ASN A 503 9.45 22.99 -17.26
N LEU A 504 8.74 22.64 -16.18
CA LEU A 504 7.45 21.97 -16.28
C LEU A 504 6.48 22.83 -17.12
N SER A 505 5.64 22.21 -17.94
CA SER A 505 4.52 22.87 -18.60
C SER A 505 3.51 21.84 -19.12
N ASP A 506 2.41 22.32 -19.69
CA ASP A 506 1.47 21.54 -20.50
C ASP A 506 2.06 20.90 -21.77
N LYS A 507 3.38 20.95 -21.98
CA LYS A 507 4.08 20.18 -23.02
C LYS A 507 5.34 19.53 -22.49
N SER A 508 6.00 20.16 -21.53
CA SER A 508 7.26 19.71 -20.96
C SER A 508 7.03 18.94 -19.66
N TRP A 509 6.79 17.63 -19.75
CA TRP A 509 6.64 16.75 -18.58
C TRP A 509 7.55 15.52 -18.61
N TYR A 510 8.44 15.37 -19.57
CA TYR A 510 9.45 14.32 -19.57
C TYR A 510 10.73 14.77 -18.87
N PRO A 511 11.18 14.06 -17.81
CA PRO A 511 12.47 14.34 -17.19
C PRO A 511 13.62 14.13 -18.18
N GLN A 512 14.38 15.19 -18.39
CA GLN A 512 15.57 15.21 -19.22
C GLN A 512 16.85 14.91 -18.43
N LYS A 513 16.81 15.24 -17.14
CA LYS A 513 17.80 14.88 -16.12
C LYS A 513 17.14 14.99 -14.75
N VAL A 514 17.63 14.23 -13.78
CA VAL A 514 17.19 14.29 -12.39
C VAL A 514 18.40 14.57 -11.50
N LEU A 515 18.23 15.42 -10.50
CA LEU A 515 19.28 15.86 -9.61
C LEU A 515 18.88 15.56 -8.16
N TRP A 516 19.76 14.89 -7.43
CA TRP A 516 19.68 14.75 -5.97
C TRP A 516 20.71 15.68 -5.33
N ASN A 517 20.25 16.68 -4.59
CA ASN A 517 21.10 17.70 -3.97
C ASN A 517 22.13 18.29 -4.96
N SER A 518 21.63 18.69 -6.13
CA SER A 518 22.40 19.27 -7.25
C SER A 518 23.40 18.32 -7.94
N ARG A 519 23.42 17.03 -7.60
CA ARG A 519 24.20 16.00 -8.30
C ARG A 519 23.27 15.20 -9.20
N GLU A 520 23.70 14.96 -10.43
CA GLU A 520 22.92 14.17 -11.38
C GLU A 520 22.73 12.75 -10.87
N LEU A 521 21.49 12.29 -10.90
CA LEU A 521 21.13 10.89 -10.74
C LEU A 521 21.05 10.27 -12.13
N ASP A 522 21.67 9.11 -12.31
CA ASP A 522 21.59 8.29 -13.51
C ASP A 522 20.69 7.05 -13.31
N ARG A 523 20.02 6.95 -12.16
CA ARG A 523 19.12 5.86 -11.78
C ARG A 523 17.71 6.38 -11.49
N SER A 524 16.69 5.60 -11.84
CA SER A 524 15.26 5.93 -11.71
C SER A 524 14.66 5.50 -10.35
N TRP A 525 15.47 5.52 -9.29
CA TRP A 525 15.04 5.23 -7.92
C TRP A 525 15.94 5.92 -6.89
N ILE A 526 15.42 6.11 -5.68
CA ILE A 526 16.15 6.67 -4.53
C ILE A 526 15.91 5.82 -3.29
N THR A 527 16.87 5.75 -2.38
CA THR A 527 16.68 5.03 -1.12
C THR A 527 15.90 5.84 -0.09
N HIS A 528 15.23 5.15 0.82
CA HIS A 528 14.65 5.75 2.02
C HIS A 528 15.72 6.45 2.88
N PHE A 529 16.95 5.94 2.91
CA PHE A 529 18.05 6.53 3.66
C PHE A 529 18.51 7.88 3.10
N GLU A 530 18.60 7.99 1.77
CA GLU A 530 18.87 9.26 1.10
C GLU A 530 17.75 10.25 1.37
N MET A 531 16.50 9.86 1.09
CA MET A 531 15.33 10.71 1.27
C MET A 531 15.15 11.15 2.73
N GLY A 532 15.37 10.26 3.68
CA GLY A 532 15.18 10.50 5.11
C GLY A 532 16.16 11.50 5.72
N ALA A 533 17.21 11.90 5.00
CA ALA A 533 18.04 13.04 5.39
C ALA A 533 17.42 14.40 5.05
N GLY A 534 16.34 14.41 4.27
CA GLY A 534 15.84 15.59 3.60
C GLY A 534 16.75 15.97 2.44
N GLY A 535 16.35 16.99 1.68
CA GLY A 535 17.13 17.44 0.53
C GLY A 535 16.26 17.94 -0.60
N ASN A 536 16.84 17.95 -1.79
CA ASN A 536 16.19 18.44 -3.00
C ASN A 536 16.29 17.40 -4.13
N LEU A 537 15.14 16.98 -4.63
CA LEU A 537 14.96 16.18 -5.83
C LEU A 537 14.45 17.09 -6.95
N THR A 538 15.34 17.48 -7.85
CA THR A 538 15.00 18.36 -8.98
C THR A 538 14.91 17.54 -10.27
N PHE A 539 13.78 17.63 -10.96
CA PHE A 539 13.57 17.15 -12.31
C PHE A 539 13.71 18.34 -13.26
N VAL A 540 14.49 18.20 -14.33
CA VAL A 540 14.51 19.19 -15.42
C VAL A 540 13.72 18.62 -16.57
N MET A 541 12.61 19.27 -16.90
CA MET A 541 11.59 18.76 -17.80
C MET A 541 11.85 19.19 -19.25
N GLY A 542 11.27 18.45 -20.19
CA GLY A 542 11.29 18.74 -21.62
C GLY A 542 10.11 18.08 -22.34
N GLU A 543 9.90 18.48 -23.59
CA GLU A 543 8.73 18.08 -24.39
C GLU A 543 8.80 16.64 -24.90
N GLU A 544 10.00 16.15 -25.19
CA GLU A 544 10.21 14.84 -25.80
C GLU A 544 10.76 13.82 -24.80
N PRO A 545 10.38 12.52 -24.94
CA PRO A 545 10.96 11.46 -24.13
C PRO A 545 12.49 11.44 -24.19
N LYS A 546 13.13 11.28 -23.03
CA LYS A 546 14.59 11.11 -22.93
C LYS A 546 14.93 9.89 -22.10
N LYS A 547 15.88 9.10 -22.61
CA LYS A 547 16.52 8.01 -21.86
C LYS A 547 17.69 8.60 -21.08
N TRP A 548 17.58 8.66 -19.76
CA TRP A 548 18.62 9.20 -18.88
C TRP A 548 19.02 8.19 -17.78
N ASP A 549 18.14 7.25 -17.46
CA ASP A 549 18.26 6.29 -16.35
C ASP A 549 19.03 5.01 -16.75
N PHE A 550 20.31 5.15 -17.11
CA PHE A 550 21.18 4.03 -17.51
C PHE A 550 22.07 3.46 -16.39
N GLY A 551 22.01 4.07 -15.21
CA GLY A 551 22.76 3.70 -14.01
C GLY A 551 22.31 2.39 -13.38
N GLU A 552 22.45 2.31 -12.06
CA GLU A 552 22.07 1.11 -11.30
C GLU A 552 20.56 0.87 -11.37
N ARG A 553 20.15 -0.36 -11.70
CA ARG A 553 18.74 -0.78 -11.61
C ARG A 553 18.32 -0.87 -10.15
N PRO A 554 17.02 -0.81 -9.84
CA PRO A 554 16.56 -1.07 -8.48
C PRO A 554 17.04 -2.46 -7.99
N PRO A 555 17.24 -2.63 -6.67
CA PRO A 555 17.70 -3.89 -6.10
C PRO A 555 16.73 -5.05 -6.40
N SER A 556 17.29 -6.26 -6.45
CA SER A 556 16.58 -7.53 -6.66
C SER A 556 17.31 -8.63 -5.91
N LEU A 557 16.60 -9.67 -5.44
CA LEU A 557 17.22 -10.82 -4.78
C LEU A 557 18.12 -11.62 -5.72
N SER A 558 17.65 -11.91 -6.93
CA SER A 558 18.47 -12.46 -8.00
C SER A 558 19.34 -11.37 -8.62
N PRO A 559 20.56 -11.70 -9.04
CA PRO A 559 21.43 -10.75 -9.73
C PRO A 559 20.83 -10.36 -11.09
N TRP A 560 21.04 -9.11 -11.48
CA TRP A 560 20.71 -8.65 -12.83
C TRP A 560 21.54 -9.42 -13.87
N PRO A 561 20.91 -10.03 -14.90
CA PRO A 561 21.64 -10.75 -15.93
C PRO A 561 22.49 -9.77 -16.77
N TYR A 562 23.81 -9.93 -16.71
CA TYR A 562 24.85 -9.17 -17.41
C TYR A 562 24.90 -7.66 -17.08
N MET A 563 25.93 -7.27 -16.31
CA MET A 563 26.39 -5.87 -16.18
C MET A 563 27.20 -5.45 -17.40
#